data_AF-A0A1Y2BV08-F1
#
_entry.id   AF-A0A1Y2BV08-F1
#
_cell.length_a   1.000
_cell.length_b   1.000
_cell.length_c   1.000
_cell.angle_alpha   90.00
_cell.angle_beta   90.00
_cell.angle_gamma   90.00
#
_symmetry.space_group_name_H-M   'P 1'
#
loop_
_entity.id
_entity.type
_entity.pdbx_description
1 polymer ?
#
loop_
_entity_poly.entity_id
_entity_poly.type
_entity_poly.pdbx_seq_one_letter_code
_entity_poly.pdbx_strand_id
1 'polypeptide(L)'
;MDNSPLTDNIKVFQWCGTTLATYNAVEVIVFALQKFKRYDSLYFWSLLVTASGVLILCWGFLDITHQWYLDGSSSLRPFILTTIGWCSMVTGFAVVFYSRLQLIDISETVQLRVKWMIILNFLCSHVPTTITFYGQSQIKSAEWGTAYDITERMNLIAFCLQEVILGIIFLVNIKKVLGDDRPAVVTQTLRINVMVLALDIVTVAVEYAHLHDYQVVTKCVVYSIKLKCEFYILSLLEDALKPTRNTVSSNEVLAQAMRNAKAAEARMSENTLRDLTPNNIGQLKVILERTMPAGFTADLDAFCKEALSYEELTQLVYFNDMPVGAIVCFKEVDAKDQPTSKSQKNAVPPHTLVIKALGILEPYRNLDLSTLLLETIINLATDKTKAITCANIGNSEDAIKEVFETAGFAEKDGKWVKTIN
;
A
#
# COMPACT_ATOMS: atom_id res chain seq x y z
N MET A 1 49.39 9.80 32.85
CA MET A 1 49.05 9.74 31.41
C MET A 1 50.07 8.83 30.76
N ASP A 2 49.73 7.56 30.57
CA ASP A 2 50.61 6.60 29.94
C ASP A 2 50.38 6.69 28.42
N ASN A 3 51.27 7.39 27.73
CA ASN A 3 51.19 7.67 26.28
C ASN A 3 51.82 6.53 25.49
N SER A 4 51.25 5.33 25.58
CA SER A 4 51.68 4.21 24.74
C SER A 4 50.99 4.28 23.36
N PRO A 5 51.64 3.90 22.26
CA PRO A 5 51.00 3.85 20.94
C PRO A 5 49.79 2.90 20.89
N LEU A 6 49.73 1.91 21.78
CA LEU A 6 48.60 0.98 21.90
C LEU A 6 47.33 1.69 22.43
N THR A 7 47.48 2.59 23.40
CA THR A 7 46.37 3.38 23.96
C THR A 7 45.80 4.39 22.96
N ASP A 8 46.59 4.87 22.01
CA ASP A 8 46.11 5.79 20.97
C ASP A 8 45.30 5.05 19.89
N ASN A 9 45.74 3.85 19.48
CA ASN A 9 44.99 3.01 18.54
C ASN A 9 43.59 2.63 19.08
N ILE A 10 43.49 2.32 20.37
CA ILE A 10 42.22 2.00 21.03
C ILE A 10 41.28 3.21 21.00
N LYS A 11 41.77 4.41 21.35
CA LYS A 11 40.96 5.63 21.30
C LYS A 11 40.47 5.93 19.89
N VAL A 12 41.33 5.78 18.88
CA VAL A 12 40.94 5.97 17.47
C VAL A 12 39.83 4.98 17.09
N PHE A 13 39.97 3.71 17.46
CA PHE A 13 38.92 2.71 17.24
C PHE A 13 37.60 3.08 17.92
N GLN A 14 37.65 3.53 19.18
CA GLN A 14 36.46 3.98 19.92
C GLN A 14 35.75 5.13 19.23
N TRP A 15 36.48 6.18 18.83
CA TRP A 15 35.91 7.32 18.11
C TRP A 15 35.32 6.93 16.76
N CYS A 16 36.05 6.17 15.95
CA CYS A 16 35.58 5.74 14.63
C CYS A 16 34.34 4.83 14.75
N GLY A 17 34.36 3.85 15.64
CA GLY A 17 33.27 2.89 15.80
C GLY A 17 32.01 3.53 16.38
N THR A 18 32.13 4.38 17.39
CA THR A 18 30.98 5.10 17.97
C THR A 18 30.40 6.12 16.98
N THR A 19 31.23 6.80 16.18
CA THR A 19 30.77 7.70 15.11
C THR A 19 29.99 6.93 14.05
N LEU A 20 30.51 5.78 13.59
CA LEU A 20 29.83 4.92 12.62
C LEU A 20 28.49 4.39 13.16
N ALA A 21 28.47 3.90 14.39
CA ALA A 21 27.26 3.39 15.02
C ALA A 21 26.21 4.49 15.21
N THR A 22 26.64 5.68 15.61
CA THR A 22 25.79 6.87 15.76
C THR A 22 25.20 7.30 14.41
N TYR A 23 26.02 7.41 13.37
CA TYR A 23 25.56 7.72 12.01
C TYR A 23 24.50 6.72 11.55
N ASN A 24 24.79 5.42 11.68
CA ASN A 24 23.87 4.36 11.27
C ASN A 24 22.55 4.39 12.04
N ALA A 25 22.59 4.62 13.35
CA ALA A 25 21.40 4.70 14.18
C ALA A 25 20.53 5.92 13.83
N VAL A 26 21.14 7.10 13.63
CA VAL A 26 20.43 8.31 13.20
C VAL A 26 19.78 8.09 11.83
N GLU A 27 20.51 7.49 10.88
CA GLU A 27 19.98 7.20 9.54
C GLU A 27 18.75 6.28 9.62
N VAL A 28 18.80 5.22 10.43
CA VAL A 28 17.64 4.32 10.65
C VAL A 28 16.46 5.07 11.28
N ILE A 29 16.70 5.96 12.25
CA ILE A 29 15.64 6.76 12.87
C ILE A 29 14.98 7.67 11.82
N VAL A 30 15.77 8.38 11.03
CA VAL A 30 15.27 9.27 9.97
C VAL A 30 14.45 8.49 8.95
N PHE A 31 14.97 7.35 8.46
CA PHE A 31 14.24 6.52 7.50
C PHE A 31 12.96 5.92 8.10
N ALA A 32 12.97 5.51 9.37
CA ALA A 32 11.77 5.04 10.05
C ALA A 32 10.71 6.14 10.14
N LEU A 33 11.07 7.35 10.54
CA LEU A 33 10.14 8.49 10.63
C LEU A 33 9.56 8.89 9.28
N GLN A 34 10.35 8.78 8.20
CA GLN A 34 9.90 9.08 6.84
C GLN A 34 9.03 7.98 6.23
N LYS A 35 9.32 6.71 6.52
CA LYS A 35 8.64 5.57 5.90
C LYS A 35 7.27 5.30 6.50
N PHE A 36 7.13 5.40 7.83
CA PHE A 36 5.88 5.08 8.51
C PHE A 36 4.90 6.27 8.48
N LYS A 37 3.73 6.09 7.87
CA LYS A 37 2.65 7.11 7.85
C LYS A 37 1.88 7.23 9.18
N ARG A 38 1.91 6.16 9.99
CA ARG A 38 1.29 6.09 11.32
C ARG A 38 2.29 5.45 12.28
N TYR A 39 2.39 6.00 13.49
CA TYR A 39 3.35 5.62 14.51
C TYR A 39 2.71 4.73 15.60
N ASP A 40 1.78 3.87 15.22
CA ASP A 40 0.98 3.02 16.11
C ASP A 40 1.48 1.56 16.19
N SER A 41 2.41 1.16 15.33
CA SER A 41 2.91 -0.22 15.29
C SER A 41 3.98 -0.52 16.35
N LEU A 42 3.94 -1.73 16.91
CA LEU A 42 4.98 -2.24 17.81
C LEU A 42 6.36 -2.27 17.13
N TYR A 43 6.40 -2.57 15.83
CA TYR A 43 7.62 -2.55 15.04
C TYR A 43 8.27 -1.16 15.05
N PHE A 44 7.50 -0.11 14.76
CA PHE A 44 8.02 1.25 14.74
C PHE A 44 8.65 1.65 16.07
N TRP A 45 7.94 1.42 17.19
CA TRP A 45 8.44 1.76 18.51
C TRP A 45 9.65 0.92 18.93
N SER A 46 9.64 -0.39 18.66
CA SER A 46 10.79 -1.24 18.97
C SER A 46 12.03 -0.86 18.17
N LEU A 47 11.88 -0.53 16.88
CA LEU A 47 12.98 -0.05 16.04
C LEU A 47 13.54 1.28 16.58
N LEU A 48 12.68 2.23 16.93
CA LEU A 48 13.07 3.54 17.45
C LEU A 48 13.76 3.44 18.81
N VAL A 49 13.23 2.63 19.73
CA VAL A 49 13.82 2.37 21.05
C VAL A 49 15.19 1.72 20.90
N THR A 50 15.33 0.76 19.99
CA THR A 50 16.61 0.09 19.73
C THR A 50 17.65 1.06 19.19
N ALA A 51 17.31 1.83 18.15
CA ALA A 51 18.21 2.80 17.55
C ALA A 51 18.61 3.91 18.54
N SER A 52 17.66 4.39 19.34
CA SER A 52 17.93 5.34 20.43
C SER A 52 18.82 4.73 21.52
N GLY A 53 18.63 3.44 21.82
CA GLY A 53 19.48 2.68 22.74
C GLY A 53 20.95 2.64 22.28
N VAL A 54 21.19 2.43 20.98
CA VAL A 54 22.55 2.50 20.40
C VAL A 54 23.17 3.89 20.62
N LEU A 55 22.41 4.96 20.39
CA LEU A 55 22.88 6.34 20.59
C LEU A 55 23.24 6.62 22.06
N ILE A 56 22.33 6.27 22.98
CA ILE A 56 22.52 6.45 24.42
C ILE A 56 23.72 5.64 24.91
N LEU A 57 23.88 4.40 24.41
CA LEU A 57 25.02 3.55 24.76
C LEU A 57 26.35 4.13 24.26
N CYS A 58 26.41 4.59 23.00
CA CYS A 58 27.61 5.24 22.46
C CYS A 58 28.02 6.45 23.31
N TRP A 59 27.05 7.28 23.70
CA TRP A 59 27.32 8.45 24.52
C TRP A 59 27.74 8.10 25.95
N GLY A 60 27.05 7.16 26.60
CA GLY A 60 27.40 6.68 27.93
C GLY A 60 28.79 6.06 27.97
N PHE A 61 29.16 5.31 26.93
CA PHE A 61 30.48 4.73 26.77
C PHE A 61 31.57 5.78 26.56
N LEU A 62 31.38 6.77 25.70
CA LEU A 62 32.38 7.83 25.53
C LEU A 62 32.55 8.67 26.80
N ASP A 63 31.46 8.94 27.53
CA ASP A 63 31.49 9.64 28.81
C ASP A 63 32.31 8.85 29.86
N ILE A 64 32.12 7.52 29.94
CA ILE A 64 32.87 6.68 30.89
C ILE A 64 34.35 6.54 30.51
N THR A 65 34.69 6.38 29.22
CA THR A 65 36.08 6.13 28.80
C THR A 65 36.93 7.39 28.75
N HIS A 66 36.35 8.53 28.35
CA HIS A 66 37.07 9.80 28.25
C HIS A 66 36.92 10.70 29.48
N GLN A 67 36.20 10.24 30.51
CA GLN A 67 36.04 10.95 31.78
C GLN A 67 35.53 12.38 31.55
N TRP A 68 34.43 12.56 30.80
CA TRP A 68 33.84 13.89 30.55
C TRP A 68 33.13 14.49 31.78
N TYR A 69 33.57 14.11 32.97
CA TYR A 69 33.10 14.62 34.24
C TYR A 69 34.26 15.23 35.01
N LEU A 70 33.96 16.21 35.86
CA LEU A 70 34.96 16.88 36.69
C LEU A 70 35.58 15.88 37.67
N ASP A 71 36.86 16.06 37.98
CA ASP A 71 37.56 15.28 38.99
C ASP A 71 36.80 15.32 40.32
N GLY A 72 36.41 14.14 40.83
CA GLY A 72 35.61 13.99 42.06
C GLY A 72 34.10 13.88 41.86
N SER A 73 33.58 14.01 40.63
CA SER A 73 32.19 13.67 40.32
C SER A 73 31.96 12.15 40.33
N SER A 74 30.77 11.72 40.76
CA SER A 74 30.40 10.30 40.69
C SER A 74 30.29 9.83 39.23
N SER A 75 30.78 8.63 38.93
CA SER A 75 30.62 7.96 37.62
C SER A 75 29.20 7.41 37.39
N LEU A 76 28.23 7.89 38.16
CA LEU A 76 26.85 7.40 38.15
C LEU A 76 26.13 7.78 36.87
N ARG A 77 26.37 8.99 36.33
CA ARG A 77 25.79 9.45 35.05
C ARG A 77 26.17 8.52 33.89
N PRO A 78 27.48 8.29 33.58
CA PRO A 78 27.85 7.40 32.48
C PRO A 78 27.39 5.95 32.70
N PHE A 79 27.35 5.48 33.95
CA PHE A 79 26.77 4.19 34.31
C PHE A 79 25.29 4.10 33.90
N ILE A 80 24.46 5.06 34.32
CA ILE A 80 23.02 5.09 34.00
C ILE A 80 22.80 5.11 32.48
N LEU A 81 23.51 5.98 31.76
CA LEU A 81 23.40 6.07 30.30
C LEU A 81 23.78 4.74 29.64
N THR A 82 24.90 4.15 30.02
CA THR A 82 25.37 2.87 29.47
C THR A 82 24.35 1.75 29.73
N THR A 83 23.81 1.66 30.95
CA THR A 83 22.81 0.64 31.30
C THR A 83 21.51 0.82 30.53
N ILE A 84 20.95 2.04 30.47
CA ILE A 84 19.70 2.32 29.74
C ILE A 84 19.89 2.05 28.24
N GLY A 85 21.00 2.53 27.67
CA GLY A 85 21.34 2.32 26.27
C GLY A 85 21.46 0.85 25.91
N TRP A 86 22.19 0.08 26.72
CA TRP A 86 22.35 -1.36 26.55
C TRP A 86 21.02 -2.13 26.66
N CYS A 87 20.23 -1.87 27.71
CA CYS A 87 18.93 -2.52 27.90
C CYS A 87 17.99 -2.24 26.71
N SER A 88 17.92 -0.98 26.29
CA SER A 88 17.06 -0.55 25.17
C SER A 88 17.52 -1.14 23.84
N MET A 89 18.83 -1.21 23.61
CA MET A 89 19.42 -1.77 22.39
C MET A 89 19.18 -3.29 22.28
N VAL A 90 19.55 -4.07 23.29
CA VAL A 90 19.49 -5.53 23.20
C VAL A 90 18.04 -6.03 23.22
N THR A 91 17.26 -5.58 24.20
CA THR A 91 15.86 -6.04 24.32
C THR A 91 14.98 -5.42 23.25
N GLY A 92 15.21 -4.15 22.89
CA GLY A 92 14.51 -3.52 21.77
C GLY A 92 14.67 -4.33 20.49
N PHE A 93 15.88 -4.78 20.17
CA PHE A 93 16.14 -5.55 18.96
C PHE A 93 15.43 -6.91 18.96
N ALA A 94 15.38 -7.59 20.11
CA ALA A 94 14.58 -8.80 20.27
C ALA A 94 13.08 -8.57 20.04
N VAL A 95 12.57 -7.41 20.48
CA VAL A 95 11.17 -7.01 20.24
C VAL A 95 10.94 -6.67 18.77
N VAL A 96 11.92 -6.13 18.05
CA VAL A 96 11.82 -5.92 16.59
C VAL A 96 11.59 -7.27 15.89
N PHE A 97 12.37 -8.29 16.22
CA PHE A 97 12.14 -9.65 15.72
C PHE A 97 10.76 -10.20 16.07
N TYR A 98 10.32 -10.02 17.32
CA TYR A 98 8.99 -10.42 17.76
C TYR A 98 7.88 -9.74 16.95
N SER A 99 8.01 -8.44 16.67
CA SER A 99 7.02 -7.69 15.90
C SER A 99 6.89 -8.20 14.46
N ARG A 100 7.96 -8.73 13.85
CA ARG A 100 7.89 -9.38 12.53
C ARG A 100 7.05 -10.66 12.55
N LEU A 101 7.10 -11.41 13.64
CA LEU A 101 6.30 -12.63 13.79
C LEU A 101 4.80 -12.30 13.79
N GLN A 102 4.43 -11.12 14.28
CA GLN A 102 3.04 -10.62 14.25
C GLN A 102 2.59 -10.25 12.84
N LEU A 103 3.51 -9.79 11.97
CA LEU A 103 3.19 -9.44 10.58
C LEU A 103 2.90 -10.67 9.70
N ILE A 104 3.38 -11.86 10.07
CA ILE A 104 3.24 -13.11 9.30
C ILE A 104 2.09 -13.98 9.84
N ASP A 105 1.24 -13.42 10.71
CA ASP A 105 0.05 -14.08 11.29
C ASP A 105 0.32 -15.49 11.87
N ILE A 106 1.40 -15.59 12.66
CA ILE A 106 1.78 -16.83 13.34
C ILE A 106 0.84 -17.12 14.51
N SER A 107 0.59 -18.39 14.82
CA SER A 107 -0.27 -18.82 15.93
C SER A 107 0.04 -18.12 17.26
N GLU A 108 -1.03 -17.69 17.96
CA GLU A 108 -0.93 -16.94 19.22
C GLU A 108 -0.09 -17.67 20.28
N THR A 109 -0.16 -18.99 20.35
CA THR A 109 0.62 -19.81 21.27
C THR A 109 2.13 -19.62 21.07
N VAL A 110 2.60 -19.57 19.83
CA VAL A 110 4.02 -19.35 19.53
C VAL A 110 4.41 -17.91 19.87
N GLN A 111 3.56 -16.94 19.55
CA GLN A 111 3.79 -15.54 19.92
C GLN A 111 3.92 -15.37 21.43
N LEU A 112 3.03 -15.99 22.22
CA LEU A 112 3.07 -15.94 23.69
C LEU A 112 4.35 -16.57 24.24
N ARG A 113 4.78 -17.72 23.72
CA ARG A 113 6.04 -18.37 24.13
C ARG A 113 7.24 -17.48 23.86
N VAL A 114 7.30 -16.86 22.68
CA VAL A 114 8.38 -15.93 22.31
C VAL A 114 8.37 -14.70 23.22
N LYS A 115 7.19 -14.13 23.49
CA LYS A 115 7.06 -12.98 24.40
C LYS A 115 7.59 -13.31 25.80
N TRP A 116 7.20 -14.47 26.36
CA TRP A 116 7.71 -14.91 27.66
C TRP A 116 9.21 -15.19 27.65
N MET A 117 9.75 -15.77 26.57
CA MET A 117 11.20 -15.94 26.41
C MET A 117 11.94 -14.60 26.49
N ILE A 118 11.47 -13.56 25.79
CA ILE A 118 12.08 -12.22 25.83
C ILE A 118 11.98 -11.61 27.22
N ILE A 119 10.83 -11.70 27.89
CA ILE A 119 10.62 -11.17 29.25
C ILE A 119 11.54 -11.87 30.26
N LEU A 120 11.60 -13.20 30.21
CA LEU A 120 12.43 -13.98 31.13
C LEU A 120 13.92 -13.72 30.88
N ASN A 121 14.34 -13.64 29.62
CA ASN A 121 15.71 -13.26 29.29
C ASN A 121 16.02 -11.84 29.81
N PHE A 122 15.09 -10.89 29.67
CA PHE A 122 15.29 -9.55 30.19
C PHE A 122 15.56 -9.57 31.70
N LEU A 123 14.73 -10.29 32.47
CA LEU A 123 14.87 -10.37 33.92
C LEU A 123 16.14 -11.12 34.34
N CYS A 124 16.44 -12.26 33.70
CA CYS A 124 17.58 -13.10 34.03
C CYS A 124 18.92 -12.52 33.59
N SER A 125 18.95 -11.70 32.53
CA SER A 125 20.19 -11.13 32.01
C SER A 125 20.38 -9.66 32.40
N HIS A 126 19.40 -8.78 32.22
CA HIS A 126 19.62 -7.35 32.50
C HIS A 126 19.76 -7.04 33.98
N VAL A 127 18.99 -7.70 34.85
CA VAL A 127 19.03 -7.43 36.29
C VAL A 127 20.38 -7.84 36.90
N PRO A 128 20.87 -9.09 36.75
CA PRO A 128 22.15 -9.49 37.34
C PRO A 128 23.33 -8.68 36.79
N THR A 129 23.33 -8.40 35.49
CA THR A 129 24.41 -7.61 34.85
C THR A 129 24.44 -6.18 35.34
N THR A 130 23.28 -5.56 35.53
CA THR A 130 23.23 -4.21 36.08
C THR A 130 23.80 -4.17 37.49
N ILE A 131 23.49 -5.19 38.31
CA ILE A 131 24.01 -5.31 39.68
C ILE A 131 25.54 -5.52 39.67
N THR A 132 26.04 -6.46 38.85
CA THR A 132 27.48 -6.73 38.78
C THR A 132 28.26 -5.58 38.16
N PHE A 133 27.71 -4.90 37.14
CA PHE A 133 28.30 -3.70 36.55
C PHE A 133 28.35 -2.53 37.53
N TYR A 134 27.30 -2.36 38.33
CA TYR A 134 27.28 -1.37 39.40
C TYR A 134 28.37 -1.67 40.43
N GLY A 135 28.47 -2.93 40.88
CA GLY A 135 29.51 -3.37 41.79
C GLY A 135 30.92 -3.11 41.26
N GLN A 136 31.19 -3.46 40.00
CA GLN A 136 32.48 -3.22 39.37
C GLN A 136 32.79 -1.72 39.25
N SER A 137 31.80 -0.90 38.88
CA SER A 137 32.01 0.53 38.63
C SER A 137 32.08 1.39 39.90
N GLN A 138 31.30 1.05 40.93
CA GLN A 138 31.17 1.86 42.16
C GLN A 138 31.95 1.29 43.36
N ILE A 139 31.88 -0.03 43.58
CA ILE A 139 32.54 -0.69 44.73
C ILE A 139 34.00 -1.00 44.40
N LYS A 140 34.29 -1.32 43.13
CA LYS A 140 35.65 -1.49 42.57
C LYS A 140 36.48 -2.59 43.27
N SER A 141 35.84 -3.68 43.70
CA SER A 141 36.54 -4.86 44.22
C SER A 141 36.80 -5.89 43.11
N ALA A 142 37.82 -6.72 43.26
CA ALA A 142 38.19 -7.74 42.27
C ALA A 142 37.09 -8.80 42.09
N GLU A 143 36.37 -9.11 43.16
CA GLU A 143 35.23 -10.03 43.16
C GLU A 143 34.10 -9.52 42.28
N TRP A 144 33.81 -8.21 42.32
CA TRP A 144 32.79 -7.60 41.48
C TRP A 144 33.17 -7.59 40.00
N GLY A 145 34.45 -7.34 39.68
CA GLY A 145 34.95 -7.46 38.31
C GLY A 145 34.80 -8.87 37.75
N THR A 146 35.20 -9.88 38.55
CA THR A 146 35.07 -11.29 38.17
C THR A 146 33.60 -11.69 37.97
N ALA A 147 32.70 -11.21 38.85
CA ALA A 147 31.27 -11.48 38.73
C ALA A 147 30.65 -10.84 37.47
N TYR A 148 31.07 -9.63 37.11
CA TYR A 148 30.63 -8.96 35.88
C TYR A 148 31.11 -9.71 34.64
N ASP A 149 32.39 -10.09 34.56
CA ASP A 149 32.96 -10.83 33.43
C ASP A 149 32.22 -12.15 33.16
N ILE A 150 31.91 -12.91 34.22
CA ILE A 150 31.17 -14.17 34.10
C ILE A 150 29.75 -13.90 33.59
N THR A 151 29.07 -12.92 34.18
CA THR A 151 27.68 -12.59 33.85
C THR A 151 27.58 -12.10 32.39
N GLU A 152 28.50 -11.24 31.96
CA GLU A 152 28.52 -10.67 30.62
C GLU A 152 28.71 -11.74 29.53
N ARG A 153 29.64 -12.69 29.74
CA ARG A 153 29.86 -13.81 28.82
C ARG A 153 28.65 -14.72 28.70
N MET A 154 28.01 -15.03 29.83
CA MET A 154 26.78 -15.83 29.83
C MET A 154 25.66 -15.16 29.04
N ASN A 155 25.50 -13.84 29.18
CA ASN A 155 24.47 -13.11 28.47
C ASN A 155 24.68 -13.07 26.97
N LEU A 156 25.92 -12.91 26.49
CA LEU A 156 26.17 -12.89 25.05
C LEU A 156 25.77 -14.21 24.38
N ILE A 157 26.02 -15.34 25.04
CA ILE A 157 25.53 -16.63 24.57
C ILE A 157 24.00 -16.68 24.61
N ALA A 158 23.38 -16.22 25.70
CA ALA A 158 21.92 -16.22 25.84
C ALA A 158 21.23 -15.34 24.77
N PHE A 159 21.75 -14.14 24.50
CA PHE A 159 21.24 -13.26 23.45
C PHE A 159 21.44 -13.84 22.05
N CYS A 160 22.62 -14.38 21.75
CA CYS A 160 22.87 -15.06 20.48
C CYS A 160 21.91 -16.23 20.27
N LEU A 161 21.69 -17.05 21.30
CA LEU A 161 20.75 -18.17 21.24
C LEU A 161 19.31 -17.69 21.02
N GLN A 162 18.90 -16.62 21.71
CA GLN A 162 17.59 -16.02 21.52
C GLN A 162 17.39 -15.53 20.08
N GLU A 163 18.38 -14.83 19.52
CA GLU A 163 18.31 -14.34 18.13
C GLU A 163 18.26 -15.50 17.12
N VAL A 164 19.01 -16.58 17.35
CA VAL A 164 18.94 -17.80 16.53
C VAL A 164 17.53 -18.41 16.58
N ILE A 165 16.94 -18.55 17.78
CA ILE A 165 15.59 -19.11 17.95
C ILE A 165 14.56 -18.24 17.21
N LEU A 166 14.61 -16.93 17.41
CA LEU A 166 13.72 -15.97 16.73
C LEU A 166 13.87 -16.04 15.21
N GLY A 167 15.10 -16.07 14.71
CA GLY A 167 15.42 -16.18 13.29
C GLY A 167 14.90 -17.47 12.65
N ILE A 168 15.06 -18.62 13.32
CA ILE A 168 14.55 -19.92 12.84
C ILE A 168 13.03 -19.91 12.78
N ILE A 169 12.35 -19.47 13.84
CA ILE A 169 10.88 -19.38 13.86
C ILE A 169 10.41 -18.49 12.72
N PHE A 170 11.04 -17.33 12.52
CA PHE A 170 10.69 -16.43 11.42
C PHE A 170 10.89 -17.11 10.04
N LEU A 171 12.05 -17.72 9.80
CA LEU A 171 12.40 -18.31 8.50
C LEU A 171 11.50 -19.49 8.11
N VAL A 172 11.13 -20.33 9.08
CA VAL A 172 10.22 -21.45 8.84
C VAL A 172 8.84 -20.94 8.44
N ASN A 173 8.34 -19.89 9.09
CA ASN A 173 7.00 -19.36 8.80
C ASN A 173 6.97 -18.53 7.52
N ILE A 174 7.98 -17.70 7.25
CA ILE A 174 8.01 -16.92 6.00
C ILE A 174 8.12 -17.83 4.76
N LYS A 175 8.84 -18.95 4.87
CA LYS A 175 8.91 -19.95 3.79
C LYS A 175 7.56 -20.62 3.55
N LYS A 176 6.74 -20.83 4.58
CA LYS A 176 5.37 -21.34 4.40
C LYS A 176 4.45 -20.34 3.73
N VAL A 177 4.62 -19.04 4.02
CA VAL A 177 3.74 -17.98 3.51
C VAL A 177 4.14 -17.51 2.10
N LEU A 178 5.43 -17.39 1.80
CA LEU A 178 5.94 -16.81 0.55
C LEU A 178 6.81 -17.76 -0.29
N GLY A 179 6.99 -19.01 0.16
CA GLY A 179 7.97 -19.94 -0.42
C GLY A 179 7.77 -20.21 -1.91
N ASP A 180 6.52 -20.43 -2.31
CA ASP A 180 6.17 -20.79 -3.69
C ASP A 180 5.94 -19.53 -4.55
N ASP A 181 5.33 -18.49 -3.98
CA ASP A 181 4.96 -17.27 -4.70
C ASP A 181 6.12 -16.30 -4.93
N ARG A 182 7.03 -16.18 -3.95
CA ARG A 182 8.13 -15.20 -3.96
C ARG A 182 9.44 -15.81 -3.42
N PRO A 183 9.99 -16.86 -4.06
CA PRO A 183 11.19 -17.56 -3.57
C PRO A 183 12.43 -16.67 -3.48
N ALA A 184 12.52 -15.63 -4.31
CA ALA A 184 13.60 -14.64 -4.28
C ALA A 184 13.60 -13.84 -2.97
N VAL A 185 12.41 -13.40 -2.50
CA VAL A 185 12.25 -12.64 -1.24
C VAL A 185 12.62 -13.53 -0.05
N VAL A 186 12.19 -14.80 -0.05
CA VAL A 186 12.55 -15.76 1.00
C VAL A 186 14.06 -16.00 1.03
N THR A 187 14.70 -16.20 -0.14
CA THR A 187 16.15 -16.40 -0.25
C THR A 187 16.94 -15.19 0.23
N GLN A 188 16.48 -14.00 -0.13
CA GLN A 188 17.11 -12.76 0.29
C GLN A 188 16.97 -12.56 1.80
N THR A 189 15.80 -12.84 2.35
CA THR A 189 15.57 -12.78 3.80
C THR A 189 16.46 -13.78 4.54
N LEU A 190 16.64 -14.99 4.01
CA LEU A 190 17.59 -15.98 4.55
C LEU A 190 19.02 -15.44 4.60
N ARG A 191 19.52 -14.87 3.48
CA ARG A 191 20.88 -14.31 3.41
C ARG A 191 21.11 -13.24 4.48
N ILE A 192 20.14 -12.34 4.69
CA ILE A 192 20.26 -11.27 5.67
C ILE A 192 20.21 -11.83 7.10
N ASN A 193 19.33 -12.79 7.40
CA ASN A 193 19.33 -13.42 8.73
C ASN A 193 20.64 -14.17 9.02
N VAL A 194 21.25 -14.82 8.03
CA VAL A 194 22.58 -15.44 8.18
C VAL A 194 23.66 -14.39 8.44
N MET A 195 23.60 -13.24 7.76
CA MET A 195 24.51 -12.11 8.03
C MET A 195 24.35 -11.59 9.46
N VAL A 196 23.11 -11.42 9.95
CA VAL A 196 22.84 -11.01 11.34
C VAL A 196 23.44 -12.01 12.34
N LEU A 197 23.27 -13.31 12.10
CA LEU A 197 23.88 -14.36 12.91
C LEU A 197 25.41 -14.32 12.88
N ALA A 198 26.01 -14.05 11.72
CA ALA A 198 27.47 -13.89 11.63
C ALA A 198 27.96 -12.71 12.47
N LEU A 199 27.22 -11.61 12.52
CA LEU A 199 27.54 -10.47 13.38
C LEU A 199 27.44 -10.82 14.88
N ASP A 200 26.50 -11.67 15.29
CA ASP A 200 26.46 -12.19 16.67
C ASP A 200 27.73 -12.96 17.02
N ILE A 201 28.16 -13.87 16.14
CA ILE A 201 29.36 -14.66 16.34
C ILE A 201 30.58 -13.74 16.50
N VAL A 202 30.67 -12.64 15.74
CA VAL A 202 31.73 -11.64 15.91
C VAL A 202 31.70 -11.03 17.32
N THR A 203 30.53 -10.66 17.84
CA THR A 203 30.44 -10.10 19.20
C THR A 203 30.85 -11.11 20.27
N VAL A 204 30.46 -12.38 20.13
CA VAL A 204 30.88 -13.46 21.03
C VAL A 204 32.38 -13.72 20.92
N ALA A 205 32.95 -13.72 19.71
CA ALA A 205 34.37 -13.95 19.51
C ALA A 205 35.23 -12.85 20.15
N VAL A 206 34.84 -11.58 20.00
CA VAL A 206 35.56 -10.44 20.61
C VAL A 206 35.53 -10.51 22.14
N GLU A 207 34.40 -10.90 22.72
CA GLU A 207 34.28 -11.16 24.16
C GLU A 207 35.26 -12.23 24.65
N TYR A 208 35.22 -13.41 24.02
CA TYR A 208 36.02 -14.56 24.43
C TYR A 208 37.51 -14.40 24.09
N ALA A 209 37.86 -13.44 23.23
CA ALA A 209 39.24 -13.02 23.00
C ALA A 209 39.78 -12.09 24.10
N HIS A 210 38.99 -11.76 25.12
CA HIS A 210 39.35 -10.86 26.23
C HIS A 210 39.72 -9.43 25.76
N LEU A 211 39.17 -9.00 24.62
CA LEU A 211 39.40 -7.68 24.04
C LEU A 211 38.39 -6.66 24.59
N HIS A 212 38.37 -6.47 25.91
CA HIS A 212 37.37 -5.66 26.63
C HIS A 212 37.25 -4.22 26.11
N ASP A 213 38.37 -3.59 25.73
CA ASP A 213 38.38 -2.21 25.22
C ASP A 213 37.69 -2.04 23.86
N TYR A 214 37.61 -3.12 23.08
CA TYR A 214 37.01 -3.14 21.73
C TYR A 214 35.56 -3.62 21.75
N GLN A 215 35.18 -4.35 22.79
CA GLN A 215 33.95 -5.11 22.89
C GLN A 215 32.69 -4.23 22.83
N VAL A 216 32.60 -3.17 23.66
CA VAL A 216 31.40 -2.30 23.72
C VAL A 216 31.17 -1.58 22.40
N VAL A 217 32.24 -1.05 21.79
CA VAL A 217 32.20 -0.37 20.50
C VAL A 217 31.79 -1.36 19.39
N THR A 218 32.33 -2.57 19.42
CA THR A 218 31.96 -3.64 18.48
C THR A 218 30.46 -3.97 18.61
N LYS A 219 29.92 -4.07 19.82
CA LYS A 219 28.47 -4.25 20.06
C LYS A 219 27.67 -3.10 19.43
N CYS A 220 28.07 -1.85 19.66
CA CYS A 220 27.38 -0.68 19.08
C CYS A 220 27.35 -0.74 17.54
N VAL A 221 28.49 -1.02 16.90
CA VAL A 221 28.59 -1.12 15.45
C VAL A 221 27.73 -2.28 14.94
N VAL A 222 27.85 -3.46 15.54
CA VAL A 222 27.07 -4.65 15.16
C VAL A 222 25.57 -4.38 15.26
N TYR A 223 25.08 -3.86 16.38
CA TYR A 223 23.65 -3.55 16.53
C TYR A 223 23.18 -2.47 15.56
N SER A 224 24.02 -1.48 15.23
CA SER A 224 23.68 -0.46 14.23
C SER A 224 23.54 -1.06 12.81
N ILE A 225 24.37 -2.04 12.45
CA ILE A 225 24.28 -2.75 11.16
C ILE A 225 23.07 -3.67 11.16
N LYS A 226 22.83 -4.40 12.25
CA LYS A 226 21.66 -5.24 12.45
C LYS A 226 20.36 -4.48 12.24
N LEU A 227 20.26 -3.25 12.77
CA LEU A 227 19.12 -2.36 12.55
C LEU A 227 18.90 -2.01 11.07
N LYS A 228 19.96 -1.75 10.31
CA LYS A 228 19.85 -1.49 8.87
C LYS A 228 19.36 -2.70 8.09
N CYS A 229 19.92 -3.88 8.41
CA CYS A 229 19.49 -5.16 7.83
C CYS A 229 18.00 -5.39 8.09
N GLU A 230 17.55 -5.09 9.30
CA GLU A 230 16.18 -5.26 9.73
C GLU A 230 15.22 -4.30 9.01
N PHE A 231 15.57 -3.01 8.92
CA PHE A 231 14.79 -2.03 8.16
C PHE A 231 14.67 -2.39 6.66
N TYR A 232 15.74 -2.96 6.10
CA TYR A 232 15.72 -3.48 4.74
C TYR A 232 14.77 -4.66 4.58
N ILE A 233 14.83 -5.65 5.49
CA ILE A 233 13.92 -6.80 5.48
C ILE A 233 12.47 -6.35 5.55
N LEU A 234 12.12 -5.40 6.43
CA LEU A 234 10.76 -4.88 6.50
C LEU A 234 10.32 -4.32 5.14
N SER A 235 11.16 -3.52 4.49
CA SER A 235 10.83 -2.95 3.18
C SER A 235 10.57 -4.02 2.13
N LEU A 236 11.40 -5.06 2.14
CA LEU A 236 11.21 -6.22 1.28
C LEU A 236 9.91 -6.99 1.59
N LEU A 237 9.60 -7.21 2.87
CA LEU A 237 8.39 -7.92 3.31
C LEU A 237 7.14 -7.11 3.03
N GLU A 238 7.15 -5.80 3.27
CA GLU A 238 6.03 -4.92 2.99
C GLU A 238 5.67 -4.93 1.50
N ASP A 239 6.66 -4.90 0.61
CA ASP A 239 6.44 -4.95 -0.83
C ASP A 239 6.02 -6.35 -1.32
N ALA A 240 6.44 -7.40 -0.61
CA ALA A 240 6.03 -8.77 -0.91
C ALA A 240 4.63 -9.13 -0.37
N LEU A 241 4.25 -8.57 0.79
CA LEU A 241 3.00 -8.86 1.50
C LEU A 241 1.88 -7.87 1.18
N LYS A 242 2.18 -6.70 0.58
CA LYS A 242 1.15 -5.88 -0.05
C LYS A 242 0.36 -6.80 -0.97
N PRO A 243 -0.97 -6.91 -0.80
CA PRO A 243 -1.78 -7.63 -1.77
C PRO A 243 -1.38 -7.01 -3.10
N THR A 244 -0.87 -7.84 -3.99
CA THR A 244 -0.67 -7.43 -5.36
C THR A 244 -2.08 -7.06 -5.78
N ARG A 245 -2.43 -5.77 -5.69
CA ARG A 245 -3.65 -5.20 -6.24
C ARG A 245 -3.60 -5.76 -7.64
N ASN A 246 -4.47 -6.75 -7.90
CA ASN A 246 -4.25 -7.78 -8.90
C ASN A 246 -3.40 -7.20 -10.02
N THR A 247 -2.29 -7.85 -10.36
CA THR A 247 -1.78 -7.73 -11.73
C THR A 247 -2.96 -8.14 -12.61
N VAL A 248 -3.84 -7.18 -12.88
CA VAL A 248 -4.58 -7.01 -14.12
C VAL A 248 -3.47 -7.28 -15.10
N SER A 249 -3.52 -8.46 -15.72
CA SER A 249 -2.35 -9.01 -16.40
C SER A 249 -1.82 -7.93 -17.34
N SER A 250 -0.52 -7.86 -17.62
CA SER A 250 -0.02 -6.91 -18.62
C SER A 250 -0.84 -7.01 -19.93
N ASN A 251 -1.44 -8.18 -20.20
CA ASN A 251 -2.41 -8.40 -21.28
C ASN A 251 -3.77 -7.72 -21.06
N GLU A 252 -4.30 -7.61 -19.84
CA GLU A 252 -5.55 -6.88 -19.55
C GLU A 252 -5.35 -5.37 -19.52
N VAL A 253 -4.23 -4.85 -19.00
CA VAL A 253 -3.91 -3.41 -19.08
C VAL A 253 -3.65 -3.02 -20.54
N LEU A 254 -2.91 -3.85 -21.28
CA LEU A 254 -2.73 -3.67 -22.72
C LEU A 254 -4.05 -3.83 -23.47
N ALA A 255 -4.90 -4.81 -23.11
CA ALA A 255 -6.21 -4.96 -23.73
C ALA A 255 -7.15 -3.80 -23.39
N GLN A 256 -7.04 -3.19 -22.20
CA GLN A 256 -7.81 -2.02 -21.84
C GLN A 256 -7.27 -0.77 -22.55
N ALA A 257 -5.95 -0.60 -22.64
CA ALA A 257 -5.33 0.48 -23.40
C ALA A 257 -5.62 0.35 -24.91
N MET A 258 -5.62 -0.86 -25.46
CA MET A 258 -6.02 -1.16 -26.84
C MET A 258 -7.53 -0.96 -27.05
N ARG A 259 -8.37 -1.30 -26.07
CA ARG A 259 -9.82 -1.00 -26.10
C ARG A 259 -10.06 0.51 -26.10
N ASN A 260 -9.38 1.24 -25.22
CA ASN A 260 -9.47 2.69 -25.14
C ASN A 260 -8.90 3.37 -26.40
N ALA A 261 -7.83 2.84 -26.99
CA ALA A 261 -7.27 3.32 -28.25
C ALA A 261 -8.20 3.03 -29.44
N LYS A 262 -8.81 1.84 -29.52
CA LYS A 262 -9.84 1.53 -30.53
C LYS A 262 -11.12 2.34 -30.35
N ALA A 263 -11.53 2.60 -29.11
CA ALA A 263 -12.65 3.48 -28.81
C ALA A 263 -12.33 4.93 -29.22
N ALA A 264 -11.11 5.41 -28.97
CA ALA A 264 -10.65 6.72 -29.44
C ALA A 264 -10.54 6.80 -30.97
N GLU A 265 -10.11 5.74 -31.64
CA GLU A 265 -10.06 5.63 -33.10
C GLU A 265 -11.48 5.60 -33.72
N ALA A 266 -12.43 4.90 -33.08
CA ALA A 266 -13.84 4.94 -33.44
C ALA A 266 -14.46 6.33 -33.23
N ARG A 267 -14.03 7.08 -32.20
CA ARG A 267 -14.43 8.49 -31.99
C ARG A 267 -13.83 9.45 -33.03
N MET A 268 -12.73 9.09 -33.69
CA MET A 268 -12.04 9.93 -34.68
C MET A 268 -12.48 9.70 -36.14
N SER A 269 -13.26 8.66 -36.43
CA SER A 269 -13.86 8.47 -37.75
C SER A 269 -15.13 9.30 -37.88
N GLU A 270 -15.11 10.28 -38.78
CA GLU A 270 -16.26 11.14 -39.15
C GLU A 270 -17.48 10.32 -39.66
N ASN A 271 -17.32 9.02 -39.90
CA ASN A 271 -18.36 8.10 -40.41
C ASN A 271 -18.97 7.16 -39.35
N THR A 272 -18.67 7.34 -38.06
CA THR A 272 -19.13 6.44 -36.98
C THR A 272 -20.62 6.58 -36.65
N LEU A 273 -21.23 7.75 -36.85
CA LEU A 273 -22.66 7.97 -36.64
C LEU A 273 -23.35 8.18 -38.00
N ARG A 274 -24.55 7.58 -38.18
CA ARG A 274 -25.40 7.86 -39.33
C ARG A 274 -26.85 8.04 -38.90
N ASP A 275 -27.52 8.97 -39.56
CA ASP A 275 -28.94 9.21 -39.36
C ASP A 275 -29.78 8.04 -39.89
N LEU A 276 -30.96 7.86 -39.29
CA LEU A 276 -31.92 6.89 -39.79
C LEU A 276 -32.51 7.37 -41.12
N THR A 277 -32.61 6.46 -42.09
CA THR A 277 -33.21 6.70 -43.40
C THR A 277 -34.12 5.53 -43.77
N PRO A 278 -35.04 5.68 -44.73
CA PRO A 278 -35.85 4.58 -45.23
C PRO A 278 -35.01 3.39 -45.75
N ASN A 279 -33.78 3.64 -46.20
CA ASN A 279 -32.89 2.62 -46.75
C ASN A 279 -32.18 1.78 -45.67
N ASN A 280 -31.95 2.33 -44.47
CA ASN A 280 -31.23 1.65 -43.39
C ASN A 280 -32.13 1.22 -42.21
N ILE A 281 -33.44 1.45 -42.27
CA ILE A 281 -34.42 1.05 -41.24
C ILE A 281 -34.35 -0.45 -40.88
N GLY A 282 -34.02 -1.32 -41.85
CA GLY A 282 -33.83 -2.74 -41.59
C GLY A 282 -32.68 -3.02 -40.62
N GLN A 283 -31.64 -2.18 -40.61
CA GLN A 283 -30.51 -2.31 -39.68
C GLN A 283 -30.94 -1.94 -38.26
N LEU A 284 -31.72 -0.85 -38.11
CA LEU A 284 -32.31 -0.48 -36.82
C LEU A 284 -33.15 -1.63 -36.25
N LYS A 285 -34.02 -2.23 -37.07
CA LYS A 285 -34.85 -3.36 -36.66
C LYS A 285 -34.00 -4.52 -36.12
N VAL A 286 -32.98 -4.94 -36.87
CA VAL A 286 -32.10 -6.06 -36.47
C VAL A 286 -31.35 -5.75 -35.16
N ILE A 287 -30.87 -4.52 -34.97
CA ILE A 287 -30.22 -4.12 -33.72
C ILE A 287 -31.22 -4.23 -32.57
N LEU A 288 -32.40 -3.61 -32.69
CA LEU A 288 -33.40 -3.60 -31.63
C LEU A 288 -33.91 -5.01 -31.28
N GLU A 289 -34.10 -5.89 -32.26
CA GLU A 289 -34.46 -7.30 -32.03
C GLU A 289 -33.43 -8.05 -31.16
N ARG A 290 -32.16 -7.65 -31.22
CA ARG A 290 -31.05 -8.33 -30.52
C ARG A 290 -30.68 -7.66 -29.21
N THR A 291 -30.94 -6.37 -29.07
CA THR A 291 -30.55 -5.60 -27.87
C THR A 291 -31.68 -5.37 -26.89
N MET A 292 -32.93 -5.31 -27.37
CA MET A 292 -34.09 -4.99 -26.52
C MET A 292 -34.71 -6.26 -25.90
N PRO A 293 -35.27 -6.17 -24.67
CA PRO A 293 -35.90 -7.30 -24.02
C PRO A 293 -37.19 -7.75 -24.72
N ALA A 294 -37.56 -9.02 -24.51
CA ALA A 294 -38.83 -9.56 -24.99
C ALA A 294 -40.01 -8.76 -24.40
N GLY A 295 -40.89 -8.24 -25.25
CA GLY A 295 -42.01 -7.39 -24.85
C GLY A 295 -41.70 -5.88 -24.80
N PHE A 296 -40.54 -5.43 -25.30
CA PHE A 296 -40.22 -4.00 -25.46
C PHE A 296 -41.30 -3.23 -26.24
N THR A 297 -41.80 -3.81 -27.34
CA THR A 297 -42.91 -3.27 -28.14
C THR A 297 -43.81 -4.40 -28.62
N ALA A 298 -45.10 -4.12 -28.81
CA ALA A 298 -46.06 -5.07 -29.37
C ALA A 298 -45.84 -5.27 -30.88
N ASP A 299 -45.32 -4.26 -31.57
CA ASP A 299 -45.02 -4.28 -33.00
C ASP A 299 -43.73 -3.48 -33.27
N LEU A 300 -42.64 -4.19 -33.55
CA LEU A 300 -41.34 -3.58 -33.81
C LEU A 300 -41.27 -2.93 -35.19
N ASP A 301 -42.00 -3.44 -36.18
CA ASP A 301 -42.07 -2.86 -37.52
C ASP A 301 -42.79 -1.51 -37.47
N ALA A 302 -43.89 -1.41 -36.72
CA ALA A 302 -44.57 -0.16 -36.48
C ALA A 302 -43.68 0.85 -35.74
N PHE A 303 -42.96 0.41 -34.69
CA PHE A 303 -42.04 1.25 -33.94
C PHE A 303 -40.91 1.82 -34.81
N CYS A 304 -40.27 0.98 -35.65
CA CYS A 304 -39.21 1.45 -36.54
C CYS A 304 -39.74 2.44 -37.59
N LYS A 305 -40.98 2.26 -38.08
CA LYS A 305 -41.63 3.22 -38.98
C LYS A 305 -41.95 4.55 -38.29
N GLU A 306 -42.37 4.51 -37.04
CA GLU A 306 -42.59 5.72 -36.23
C GLU A 306 -41.26 6.46 -36.00
N ALA A 307 -40.16 5.74 -35.77
CA ALA A 307 -38.83 6.31 -35.60
C ALA A 307 -38.36 7.12 -36.84
N LEU A 308 -38.80 6.77 -38.06
CA LEU A 308 -38.53 7.61 -39.25
C LEU A 308 -39.17 9.00 -39.17
N SER A 309 -40.24 9.18 -38.41
CA SER A 309 -40.83 10.51 -38.18
C SER A 309 -39.96 11.39 -37.27
N TYR A 310 -38.97 10.78 -36.62
CA TYR A 310 -37.99 11.41 -35.72
C TYR A 310 -36.56 11.06 -36.15
N GLU A 311 -36.29 11.10 -37.47
CA GLU A 311 -34.99 10.74 -38.04
C GLU A 311 -33.83 11.58 -37.46
N GLU A 312 -34.06 12.87 -37.23
CA GLU A 312 -33.08 13.79 -36.60
C GLU A 312 -32.74 13.40 -35.14
N LEU A 313 -33.62 12.64 -34.48
CA LEU A 313 -33.47 12.19 -33.09
C LEU A 313 -33.20 10.68 -33.00
N THR A 314 -32.91 10.04 -34.13
CA THR A 314 -32.65 8.60 -34.22
C THR A 314 -31.34 8.36 -34.95
N GLN A 315 -30.37 7.79 -34.24
CA GLN A 315 -29.02 7.58 -34.77
C GLN A 315 -28.56 6.14 -34.66
N LEU A 316 -27.82 5.71 -35.68
CA LEU A 316 -27.14 4.43 -35.76
C LEU A 316 -25.63 4.65 -35.56
N VAL A 317 -25.00 3.80 -34.76
CA VAL A 317 -23.54 3.79 -34.59
C VAL A 317 -22.93 2.62 -35.36
N TYR A 318 -21.88 2.92 -36.13
CA TYR A 318 -21.14 1.99 -36.96
C TYR A 318 -19.74 1.79 -36.41
N PHE A 319 -19.28 0.54 -36.39
CA PHE A 319 -17.91 0.19 -36.07
C PHE A 319 -17.35 -0.65 -37.21
N ASN A 320 -16.29 -0.17 -37.88
CA ASN A 320 -15.74 -0.76 -39.10
C ASN A 320 -16.83 -1.03 -40.16
N ASP A 321 -17.63 0.00 -40.48
CA ASP A 321 -18.75 -0.04 -41.45
C ASP A 321 -19.89 -1.03 -41.14
N MET A 322 -19.89 -1.67 -39.97
CA MET A 322 -21.00 -2.49 -39.51
C MET A 322 -21.88 -1.71 -38.52
N PRO A 323 -23.22 -1.74 -38.66
CA PRO A 323 -24.12 -1.14 -37.69
C PRO A 323 -24.10 -1.98 -36.40
N VAL A 324 -23.69 -1.39 -35.28
CA VAL A 324 -23.47 -2.10 -34.01
C VAL A 324 -24.34 -1.60 -32.85
N GLY A 325 -25.02 -0.47 -33.02
CA GLY A 325 -25.93 0.05 -32.02
C GLY A 325 -26.83 1.15 -32.55
N ALA A 326 -27.82 1.53 -31.76
CA ALA A 326 -28.77 2.58 -32.10
C ALA A 326 -29.31 3.30 -30.85
N ILE A 327 -29.68 4.56 -31.02
CA ILE A 327 -30.50 5.33 -30.08
C ILE A 327 -31.73 5.85 -30.80
N VAL A 328 -32.90 5.69 -30.18
CA VAL A 328 -34.20 6.16 -30.70
C VAL A 328 -34.84 7.07 -29.67
N CYS A 329 -35.07 8.33 -30.05
CA CYS A 329 -35.66 9.33 -29.16
C CYS A 329 -36.89 9.98 -29.79
N PHE A 330 -37.97 10.08 -29.01
CA PHE A 330 -39.21 10.75 -29.43
C PHE A 330 -39.39 12.07 -28.71
N LYS A 331 -40.10 13.00 -29.35
CA LYS A 331 -40.44 14.31 -28.79
C LYS A 331 -41.83 14.26 -28.16
N GLU A 332 -41.93 14.50 -26.86
CA GLU A 332 -43.20 14.60 -26.14
C GLU A 332 -43.47 16.05 -25.72
N VAL A 333 -44.69 16.55 -25.95
CA VAL A 333 -45.13 17.91 -25.59
C VAL A 333 -46.19 17.81 -24.49
N ASP A 334 -46.01 18.55 -23.40
CA ASP A 334 -46.97 18.59 -22.30
C ASP A 334 -48.35 19.06 -22.79
N ALA A 335 -49.43 18.44 -22.31
CA ALA A 335 -50.79 18.78 -22.72
C ALA A 335 -51.18 20.26 -22.48
N LYS A 336 -50.48 20.94 -21.56
CA LYS A 336 -50.66 22.37 -21.25
C LYS A 336 -50.03 23.30 -22.28
N ASP A 337 -49.03 22.82 -23.01
CA ASP A 337 -48.23 23.58 -23.97
C ASP A 337 -48.61 23.26 -25.43
N GLN A 338 -49.68 22.47 -25.64
CA GLN A 338 -50.23 22.22 -26.97
C GLN A 338 -50.91 23.49 -27.52
N PRO A 339 -50.65 23.89 -28.78
CA PRO A 339 -51.18 25.12 -29.34
C PRO A 339 -52.71 25.04 -29.48
N THR A 340 -53.43 25.78 -28.64
CA THR A 340 -54.91 25.79 -28.60
C THR A 340 -55.55 26.82 -29.56
N SER A 341 -54.78 27.59 -30.32
CA SER A 341 -55.33 28.56 -31.28
C SER A 341 -54.59 28.60 -32.63
N LYS A 342 -55.34 28.89 -33.70
CA LYS A 342 -54.87 28.97 -35.10
C LYS A 342 -53.84 30.10 -35.37
N SER A 343 -53.43 30.87 -34.35
CA SER A 343 -52.55 32.04 -34.45
C SER A 343 -51.07 31.75 -34.14
N GLN A 344 -50.67 30.52 -33.85
CA GLN A 344 -49.31 30.15 -33.41
C GLN A 344 -48.70 28.98 -34.20
N LYS A 345 -49.03 28.83 -35.49
CA LYS A 345 -48.64 27.66 -36.30
C LYS A 345 -47.14 27.44 -36.51
N ASN A 346 -46.28 28.44 -36.25
CA ASN A 346 -44.83 28.32 -36.52
C ASN A 346 -43.93 28.34 -35.26
N ALA A 347 -44.50 28.40 -34.06
CA ALA A 347 -43.70 28.35 -32.83
C ALA A 347 -43.54 26.90 -32.36
N VAL A 348 -42.32 26.36 -32.40
CA VAL A 348 -42.01 25.04 -31.78
C VAL A 348 -42.32 25.13 -30.28
N PRO A 349 -43.21 24.30 -29.72
CA PRO A 349 -43.54 24.32 -28.31
C PRO A 349 -42.39 23.76 -27.45
N PRO A 350 -42.35 24.12 -26.16
CA PRO A 350 -41.49 23.46 -25.18
C PRO A 350 -41.76 21.95 -25.16
N HIS A 351 -40.71 21.14 -25.11
CA HIS A 351 -40.84 19.68 -25.23
C HIS A 351 -39.82 18.93 -24.39
N THR A 352 -40.12 17.65 -24.14
CA THR A 352 -39.25 16.69 -23.48
C THR A 352 -38.80 15.65 -24.51
N LEU A 353 -37.49 15.38 -24.55
CA LEU A 353 -36.94 14.31 -25.36
C LEU A 353 -37.02 13.01 -24.56
N VAL A 354 -37.62 11.96 -25.12
CA VAL A 354 -37.82 10.67 -24.45
C VAL A 354 -37.06 9.59 -25.21
N ILE A 355 -35.98 9.10 -24.62
CA ILE A 355 -35.20 7.98 -25.13
C ILE A 355 -36.05 6.72 -24.97
N LYS A 356 -36.55 6.20 -26.10
CA LYS A 356 -37.39 4.99 -26.15
C LYS A 356 -36.55 3.73 -26.25
N ALA A 357 -35.43 3.77 -26.98
CA ALA A 357 -34.51 2.66 -27.11
C ALA A 357 -33.07 3.16 -27.14
N LEU A 358 -32.19 2.46 -26.44
CA LEU A 358 -30.74 2.61 -26.52
C LEU A 358 -30.16 1.19 -26.44
N GLY A 359 -29.52 0.75 -27.52
CA GLY A 359 -29.05 -0.63 -27.62
C GLY A 359 -27.74 -0.73 -28.36
N ILE A 360 -26.80 -1.49 -27.80
CA ILE A 360 -25.53 -1.85 -28.44
C ILE A 360 -25.38 -3.36 -28.38
N LEU A 361 -24.96 -3.95 -29.50
CA LEU A 361 -24.66 -5.37 -29.58
C LEU A 361 -23.61 -5.75 -28.53
N GLU A 362 -23.84 -6.86 -27.84
CA GLU A 362 -23.02 -7.33 -26.71
C GLU A 362 -21.49 -7.27 -26.94
N PRO A 363 -20.95 -7.65 -28.12
CA PRO A 363 -19.50 -7.59 -28.37
C PRO A 363 -18.90 -6.17 -28.35
N TYR A 364 -19.72 -5.12 -28.46
CA TYR A 364 -19.29 -3.72 -28.63
C TYR A 364 -19.64 -2.81 -27.44
N ARG A 365 -20.24 -3.35 -26.36
CA ARG A 365 -20.69 -2.54 -25.21
C ARG A 365 -19.57 -1.81 -24.47
N ASN A 366 -18.35 -2.37 -24.47
CA ASN A 366 -17.18 -1.83 -23.75
C ASN A 366 -16.34 -0.83 -24.58
N LEU A 367 -16.92 -0.20 -25.61
CA LEU A 367 -16.24 0.74 -26.51
C LEU A 367 -16.76 2.18 -26.39
N ASP A 368 -17.47 2.50 -25.31
CA ASP A 368 -18.09 3.81 -25.03
C ASP A 368 -19.04 4.34 -26.13
N LEU A 369 -19.55 3.46 -27.00
CA LEU A 369 -20.47 3.85 -28.07
C LEU A 369 -21.82 4.32 -27.52
N SER A 370 -22.20 3.89 -26.31
CA SER A 370 -23.45 4.31 -25.64
C SER A 370 -23.35 5.76 -25.18
N THR A 371 -22.20 6.12 -24.61
CA THR A 371 -21.89 7.50 -24.22
C THR A 371 -21.90 8.41 -25.44
N LEU A 372 -21.29 7.98 -26.55
CA LEU A 372 -21.30 8.73 -27.81
C LEU A 372 -22.73 9.00 -28.33
N LEU A 373 -23.59 7.98 -28.35
CA LEU A 373 -25.00 8.12 -28.76
C LEU A 373 -25.78 9.06 -27.83
N LEU A 374 -25.56 8.96 -26.52
CA LEU A 374 -26.20 9.83 -25.53
C LEU A 374 -25.75 11.29 -25.65
N GLU A 375 -24.44 11.53 -25.79
CA GLU A 375 -23.89 12.87 -26.00
C GLU A 375 -24.47 13.52 -27.26
N THR A 376 -24.68 12.74 -28.32
CA THR A 376 -25.26 13.28 -29.55
C THR A 376 -26.70 13.75 -29.35
N ILE A 377 -27.54 12.98 -28.64
CA ILE A 377 -28.89 13.42 -28.28
C ILE A 377 -28.87 14.62 -27.33
N ILE A 378 -27.90 14.68 -26.40
CA ILE A 378 -27.72 15.85 -25.53
C ILE A 378 -27.36 17.10 -26.35
N ASN A 379 -26.49 16.97 -27.34
CA ASN A 379 -26.09 18.08 -28.21
C ASN A 379 -27.19 18.53 -29.18
N LEU A 380 -28.14 17.64 -29.49
CA LEU A 380 -29.35 17.97 -30.25
C LEU A 380 -30.42 18.67 -29.41
N ALA A 381 -30.25 18.77 -28.09
CA ALA A 381 -31.15 19.54 -27.25
C ALA A 381 -31.10 21.03 -27.63
N THR A 382 -32.26 21.65 -27.73
CA THR A 382 -32.40 23.08 -28.07
C THR A 382 -32.86 23.86 -26.85
N ASP A 383 -32.85 25.20 -26.92
CA ASP A 383 -33.38 26.08 -25.86
C ASP A 383 -34.86 25.79 -25.48
N LYS A 384 -35.57 25.02 -26.30
CA LYS A 384 -36.97 24.61 -26.10
C LYS A 384 -37.10 23.22 -25.49
N THR A 385 -36.00 22.50 -25.31
CA THR A 385 -35.96 21.18 -24.70
C THR A 385 -35.87 21.34 -23.19
N LYS A 386 -36.95 20.99 -22.45
CA LYS A 386 -36.99 21.11 -20.99
C LYS A 386 -36.13 20.06 -20.29
N ALA A 387 -36.18 18.84 -20.81
CA ALA A 387 -35.50 17.69 -20.23
C ALA A 387 -35.33 16.58 -21.27
N ILE A 388 -34.38 15.70 -20.97
CA ILE A 388 -34.20 14.41 -21.64
C ILE A 388 -34.51 13.33 -20.61
N THR A 389 -35.36 12.37 -20.98
CA THR A 389 -35.83 11.31 -20.07
C THR A 389 -35.70 9.92 -20.68
N CYS A 390 -35.46 8.92 -19.85
CA CYS A 390 -35.51 7.50 -20.22
C CYS A 390 -36.29 6.73 -19.16
N ALA A 391 -37.35 6.03 -19.57
CA ALA A 391 -38.36 5.50 -18.65
C ALA A 391 -38.17 4.03 -18.25
N ASN A 392 -37.34 3.27 -18.97
CA ASN A 392 -37.19 1.84 -18.71
C ASN A 392 -35.80 1.34 -19.14
N ILE A 393 -34.83 1.47 -18.25
CA ILE A 393 -33.57 0.76 -18.38
C ILE A 393 -33.85 -0.64 -17.83
N GLY A 394 -33.96 -1.64 -18.71
CA GLY A 394 -34.32 -3.01 -18.32
C GLY A 394 -33.54 -3.49 -17.10
N ASN A 395 -34.19 -4.25 -16.23
CA ASN A 395 -33.62 -4.69 -14.95
C ASN A 395 -32.19 -5.24 -15.11
N SER A 396 -31.24 -4.57 -14.46
CA SER A 396 -29.97 -5.13 -13.96
C SER A 396 -28.77 -5.22 -14.91
N GLU A 397 -28.08 -4.10 -15.16
CA GLU A 397 -26.62 -4.07 -15.34
C GLU A 397 -26.06 -2.77 -14.71
N ASP A 398 -25.20 -2.86 -13.68
CA ASP A 398 -24.55 -1.68 -13.05
C ASP A 398 -23.81 -0.82 -14.09
N ALA A 399 -23.31 -1.45 -15.16
CA ALA A 399 -22.63 -0.80 -16.28
C ALA A 399 -23.53 0.22 -17.02
N ILE A 400 -24.84 -0.03 -17.15
CA ILE A 400 -25.73 0.91 -17.83
C ILE A 400 -25.99 2.13 -16.94
N LYS A 401 -26.11 1.94 -15.63
CA LYS A 401 -26.28 3.05 -14.67
C LYS A 401 -25.10 4.00 -14.72
N GLU A 402 -23.87 3.46 -14.70
CA GLU A 402 -22.64 4.24 -14.78
C GLU A 402 -22.58 5.13 -16.03
N VAL A 403 -23.05 4.62 -17.18
CA VAL A 403 -23.11 5.40 -18.44
C VAL A 403 -24.07 6.59 -18.32
N PHE A 404 -25.27 6.39 -17.77
CA PHE A 404 -26.25 7.47 -17.61
C PHE A 404 -25.81 8.50 -16.55
N GLU A 405 -25.21 8.05 -15.44
CA GLU A 405 -24.65 8.93 -14.40
C GLU A 405 -23.50 9.78 -14.96
N THR A 406 -22.59 9.17 -15.72
CA THR A 406 -21.48 9.88 -16.37
C THR A 406 -21.98 10.91 -17.38
N ALA A 407 -23.07 10.59 -18.10
CA ALA A 407 -23.74 11.52 -19.00
C ALA A 407 -24.57 12.61 -18.27
N GLY A 408 -24.62 12.60 -16.93
CA GLY A 408 -25.29 13.61 -16.11
C GLY A 408 -26.80 13.43 -15.96
N PHE A 409 -27.32 12.22 -16.14
CA PHE A 409 -28.71 11.89 -15.79
C PHE A 409 -28.81 11.54 -14.31
N ALA A 410 -29.95 11.86 -13.69
CA ALA A 410 -30.28 11.45 -12.34
C ALA A 410 -31.56 10.62 -12.33
N GLU A 411 -31.61 9.59 -11.48
CA GLU A 411 -32.81 8.77 -11.31
C GLU A 411 -33.87 9.53 -10.47
N LYS A 412 -35.06 9.73 -11.04
CA LYS A 412 -36.23 10.36 -10.41
C LYS A 412 -37.48 9.57 -10.77
N ASP A 413 -38.22 9.11 -9.76
CA ASP A 413 -39.48 8.36 -9.91
C ASP A 413 -39.39 7.15 -10.88
N GLY A 414 -38.27 6.42 -10.83
CA GLY A 414 -38.00 5.26 -11.70
C GLY A 414 -37.67 5.62 -13.16
N LYS A 415 -37.42 6.89 -13.45
CA LYS A 415 -36.96 7.38 -14.76
C LYS A 415 -35.61 8.08 -14.62
N TRP A 416 -34.77 7.96 -15.63
CA TRP A 416 -33.54 8.73 -15.72
C TRP A 416 -33.84 10.06 -16.38
N VAL A 417 -33.51 11.16 -15.71
CA VAL A 417 -33.85 12.52 -16.13
C VAL A 417 -32.62 13.40 -16.13
N LYS A 418 -32.36 14.06 -17.25
CA LYS A 418 -31.40 15.16 -17.37
C LYS A 418 -32.17 16.44 -17.70
N THR A 419 -32.11 17.40 -16.80
CA THR A 419 -32.71 18.72 -17.00
C THR A 419 -31.76 19.55 -17.85
N ILE A 420 -32.28 20.12 -18.94
CA ILE A 420 -31.55 21.06 -19.80
C ILE A 420 -31.95 22.45 -19.31
N ASN A 421 -30.99 23.21 -18.77
CA ASN A 421 -31.23 24.57 -18.26
C ASN A 421 -31.15 25.61 -19.36
#